data_AF-A0A7J9WLK7-F1
#
_entry.id   AF-A0A7J9WLK7-F1
#
_cell.length_a   1.000
_cell.length_b   1.000
_cell.length_c   1.000
_cell.angle_alpha   90.00
_cell.angle_beta   90.00
_cell.angle_gamma   90.00
#
_symmetry.space_group_name_H-M   'P 1'
#
loop_
_entity.id
_entity.type
_entity.pdbx_description
1 polymer ?
#
loop_
_entity_poly.entity_id
_entity_poly.type
_entity_poly.pdbx_seq_one_letter_code
_entity_poly.pdbx_strand_id
1 'polypeptide(L)'
;MFRAIGDRERLRLLTILSEGERCVSELAGTVEASLSAVSQRLRVLRAVGLLERRREGKHVYYSLADEHVAVLIANALAHASEDQGRSA
;
A
#
# COMPACT_ATOMS: atom_id res chain seq x y z
N MET A 1 7.08 8.39 -7.63
CA MET A 1 6.92 7.07 -7.00
C MET A 1 7.56 6.99 -5.61
N PHE A 2 8.89 6.99 -5.46
CA PHE A 2 9.55 6.76 -4.15
C PHE A 2 9.15 7.71 -3.02
N ARG A 3 8.89 9.00 -3.30
CA ARG A 3 8.32 9.93 -2.31
C ARG A 3 6.96 9.47 -1.76
N ALA A 4 6.16 8.80 -2.58
CA ALA A 4 4.88 8.24 -2.14
C ALA A 4 5.10 7.02 -1.24
N ILE A 5 6.07 6.14 -1.56
CA ILE A 5 6.41 4.96 -0.77
C ILE A 5 7.02 5.33 0.59
N GLY A 6 7.84 6.38 0.66
CA GLY A 6 8.55 6.80 1.88
C GLY A 6 7.67 7.37 3.02
N ASP A 7 6.35 7.34 2.88
CA ASP A 7 5.42 7.75 3.94
C ASP A 7 4.88 6.51 4.64
N ARG A 8 4.99 6.51 5.96
CA ARG A 8 4.64 5.37 6.81
C ARG A 8 3.22 4.84 6.58
N GLU A 9 2.26 5.74 6.45
CA GLU A 9 0.85 5.39 6.33
C GLU A 9 0.52 4.81 4.96
N ARG A 10 1.17 5.34 3.91
CA ARG A 10 1.07 4.81 2.55
C ARG A 10 1.79 3.47 2.40
N LEU A 11 2.97 3.33 2.99
CA LEU A 11 3.69 2.06 3.01
C LEU A 11 2.86 0.96 3.69
N ARG A 12 2.21 1.28 4.82
CA ARG A 12 1.31 0.35 5.51
C ARG A 12 0.16 -0.15 4.62
N LEU A 13 -0.44 0.74 3.81
CA LEU A 13 -1.47 0.34 2.84
C LEU A 13 -0.90 -0.55 1.72
N LEU A 14 0.30 -0.25 1.22
CA LEU A 14 0.97 -1.09 0.21
C LEU A 14 1.29 -2.48 0.75
N THR A 15 1.73 -2.59 2.00
CA THR A 15 1.95 -3.88 2.67
C THR A 15 0.66 -4.69 2.78
N ILE A 16 -0.44 -4.09 3.25
CA ILE A 16 -1.74 -4.78 3.32
C ILE A 16 -2.19 -5.26 1.93
N LEU A 17 -2.03 -4.41 0.90
CA LEU A 17 -2.43 -4.75 -0.47
C LEU A 17 -1.51 -5.77 -1.15
N SER A 18 -0.31 -6.01 -0.62
CA SER A 18 0.56 -7.11 -1.07
C SER A 18 0.01 -8.49 -0.69
N GLU A 19 -0.87 -8.57 0.31
CA GLU A 19 -1.55 -9.80 0.74
C GLU A 19 -2.85 -10.08 -0.04
N GLY A 20 -3.19 -9.19 -0.98
CA GLY A 20 -4.38 -9.31 -1.83
C GLY A 20 -5.20 -8.03 -1.88
N GLU A 21 -6.13 -7.99 -2.84
CA GLU A 21 -6.98 -6.83 -3.02
C GLU A 21 -7.95 -6.61 -1.86
N ARG A 22 -8.26 -5.34 -1.58
CA ARG A 22 -9.16 -4.92 -0.51
C ARG A 22 -9.96 -3.69 -0.92
N CYS A 23 -11.17 -3.55 -0.39
CA CYS A 23 -11.96 -2.34 -0.57
C CYS A 23 -11.59 -1.26 0.44
N VAL A 24 -11.99 -0.02 0.16
CA VAL A 24 -11.63 1.15 1.00
C VAL A 24 -12.09 1.01 2.45
N SER A 25 -13.26 0.40 2.69
CA SER A 25 -13.81 0.19 4.03
C SER A 25 -13.01 -0.83 4.84
N GLU A 26 -12.56 -1.92 4.20
CA GLU A 26 -11.68 -2.89 4.85
C GLU A 26 -10.36 -2.25 5.23
N LEU A 27 -9.73 -1.54 4.29
CA LEU A 27 -8.46 -0.84 4.53
C LEU A 27 -8.59 0.17 5.68
N ALA A 28 -9.66 0.96 5.70
CA ALA A 28 -9.93 1.91 6.78
C ALA A 28 -10.08 1.24 8.15
N GLY A 29 -10.76 0.10 8.21
CA GLY A 29 -10.85 -0.72 9.41
C GLY A 29 -9.49 -1.26 9.86
N THR A 30 -8.72 -1.84 8.95
CA THR A 30 -7.41 -2.44 9.25
C THR A 30 -6.37 -1.40 9.70
N VAL A 31 -6.40 -0.20 9.11
CA VAL A 31 -5.45 0.86 9.48
C VAL A 31 -5.96 1.80 10.58
N GLU A 32 -7.17 1.57 11.09
CA GLU A 32 -7.83 2.42 12.11
C GLU A 32 -7.86 3.91 11.72
N ALA A 33 -8.18 4.19 10.45
CA ALA A 33 -8.20 5.53 9.90
C ALA A 33 -9.54 5.85 9.22
N SER A 34 -9.86 7.14 9.06
CA SER A 34 -11.09 7.54 8.37
C SER A 34 -11.08 7.13 6.90
N LEU A 35 -12.27 6.84 6.34
CA LEU A 35 -12.45 6.56 4.91
C LEU A 35 -11.87 7.66 4.02
N SER A 36 -11.99 8.92 4.44
CA SER A 36 -11.46 10.08 3.71
C SER A 36 -9.92 10.05 3.65
N ALA A 37 -9.26 9.80 4.80
CA ALA A 37 -7.81 9.72 4.88
C ALA A 37 -7.26 8.57 4.02
N VAL A 38 -7.88 7.39 4.10
CA VAL A 38 -7.52 6.22 3.30
C VAL A 38 -7.72 6.50 1.82
N SER A 39 -8.86 7.07 1.43
CA SER A 39 -9.15 7.44 0.03
C SER A 39 -8.13 8.43 -0.53
N GLN A 40 -7.70 9.42 0.26
CA GLN A 40 -6.67 10.37 -0.16
C GLN A 40 -5.32 9.67 -0.37
N ARG A 41 -4.91 8.80 0.56
CA ARG A 41 -3.68 8.01 0.44
C ARG A 41 -3.69 7.10 -0.79
N LEU A 42 -4.79 6.38 -1.03
CA LEU A 42 -4.98 5.53 -2.21
C LEU A 42 -4.95 6.34 -3.51
N ARG A 43 -5.54 7.54 -3.52
CA ARG A 43 -5.47 8.45 -4.67
C ARG A 43 -4.02 8.83 -5.00
N VAL A 44 -3.22 9.18 -3.98
CA VAL A 44 -1.80 9.53 -4.17
C VAL A 44 -1.02 8.34 -4.71
N LEU A 45 -1.20 7.14 -4.13
CA LEU A 45 -0.53 5.92 -4.57
C LEU A 45 -0.90 5.53 -6.00
N ARG A 46 -2.18 5.62 -6.36
CA ARG A 46 -2.66 5.38 -7.72
C ARG A 46 -2.13 6.41 -8.71
N ALA A 47 -2.03 7.69 -8.32
CA ALA A 47 -1.53 8.75 -9.20
C ALA A 47 -0.06 8.55 -9.61
N VAL A 48 0.71 7.79 -8.82
CA VAL A 48 2.11 7.44 -9.14
C VAL A 48 2.25 6.02 -9.71
N GLY A 49 1.14 5.37 -10.06
CA GLY A 49 1.14 4.06 -10.72
C GLY A 49 1.42 2.86 -9.82
N LEU A 50 1.32 3.01 -8.49
CA LEU A 50 1.59 1.90 -7.56
C LEU A 50 0.39 0.98 -7.32
N LEU A 51 -0.81 1.48 -7.62
CA LEU A 51 -2.06 0.75 -7.37
C LEU A 51 -2.94 0.76 -8.60
N GLU A 52 -3.68 -0.33 -8.74
CA GLU A 52 -4.84 -0.41 -9.60
C GLU A 52 -6.14 -0.41 -8.80
N ARG A 53 -7.26 -0.20 -9.50
CA ARG A 53 -8.59 -0.31 -8.90
C ARG A 53 -9.52 -1.03 -9.85
N ARG A 54 -10.32 -1.94 -9.30
CA ARG A 54 -11.46 -2.54 -9.99
C ARG A 54 -12.76 -2.22 -9.27
N ARG A 55 -13.87 -2.25 -10.00
CA ARG A 55 -15.20 -2.05 -9.44
C ARG A 55 -15.98 -3.35 -9.57
N GLU A 56 -16.56 -3.80 -8.46
CA GLU A 56 -17.40 -4.98 -8.41
C GLU A 56 -18.70 -4.63 -7.68
N GLY A 57 -19.78 -4.56 -8.46
CA GLY A 57 -21.06 -4.03 -8.00
C GLY A 57 -20.93 -2.62 -7.42
N LYS A 58 -21.21 -2.50 -6.11
CA LYS A 58 -21.16 -1.23 -5.37
C LYS A 58 -19.80 -0.94 -4.74
N HIS A 59 -18.87 -1.90 -4.75
CA HIS A 59 -17.57 -1.78 -4.09
C HIS A 59 -16.47 -1.44 -5.09
N VAL A 60 -15.47 -0.71 -4.60
CA VAL A 60 -14.22 -0.43 -5.31
C VAL A 60 -13.10 -1.11 -4.55
N TYR A 61 -12.42 -2.03 -5.22
CA TYR A 61 -11.29 -2.77 -4.71
C TYR A 61 -10.00 -2.16 -5.25
N TYR A 62 -8.97 -2.15 -4.42
CA TYR A 62 -7.62 -1.73 -4.77
C TYR A 62 -6.68 -2.93 -4.67
N SER A 63 -5.70 -2.98 -5.55
CA SER A 63 -4.62 -3.95 -5.59
C SER A 63 -3.31 -3.24 -5.93
N LEU A 64 -2.18 -3.90 -5.69
CA LEU A 64 -0.92 -3.45 -6.31
C LEU A 64 -1.07 -3.46 -7.84
N ALA A 65 -0.35 -2.55 -8.51
CA ALA A 65 -0.49 -2.40 -9.95
C ALA A 65 0.02 -3.63 -10.73
N ASP A 66 1.13 -4.21 -10.30
CA ASP A 66 1.70 -5.41 -10.90
C ASP A 66 2.66 -6.13 -9.92
N GLU A 67 3.24 -7.24 -10.40
CA GLU A 67 4.23 -8.03 -9.67
C GLU A 67 5.52 -7.24 -9.39
N HIS A 68 5.93 -6.32 -10.27
CA HIS A 68 7.13 -5.52 -10.05
C HIS A 68 6.98 -4.61 -8.82
N VAL A 69 5.79 -4.03 -8.62
CA VAL A 69 5.49 -3.25 -7.41
C VAL A 69 5.53 -4.14 -6.16
N ALA A 70 4.98 -5.37 -6.23
CA ALA A 70 5.02 -6.30 -5.11
C ALA A 70 6.45 -6.65 -4.70
N VAL A 71 7.29 -7.05 -5.66
CA VAL A 71 8.72 -7.36 -5.45
C VAL A 71 9.48 -6.15 -4.91
N LEU A 72 9.22 -4.95 -5.43
CA LEU A 72 9.86 -3.72 -4.96
C LEU A 72 9.58 -3.46 -3.48
N ILE A 73 8.32 -3.56 -3.06
CA ILE A 73 7.92 -3.32 -1.66
C ILE A 73 8.49 -4.40 -0.74
N ALA A 74 8.43 -5.67 -1.15
CA ALA A 74 9.01 -6.77 -0.39
C ALA A 74 10.52 -6.58 -0.17
N ASN A 75 11.27 -6.25 -1.23
CA ASN A 75 12.71 -5.99 -1.14
C ASN A 75 13.03 -4.78 -0.26
N ALA A 76 12.26 -3.69 -0.38
CA ALA A 76 12.46 -2.50 0.44
C ALA A 76 12.25 -2.79 1.94
N LEU A 77 11.23 -3.57 2.28
CA LEU A 77 10.95 -3.99 3.66
C LEU A 77 12.01 -4.95 4.20
N ALA A 78 12.40 -5.96 3.40
CA ALA A 78 13.45 -6.90 3.76
C ALA A 78 14.77 -6.17 4.07
N HIS A 79 15.18 -5.25 3.19
CA HIS A 79 16.40 -4.47 3.38
C HIS A 79 16.34 -3.56 4.61
N ALA A 80 15.19 -2.92 4.88
CA ALA A 80 15.00 -2.11 6.09
C ALA A 80 15.06 -2.94 7.40
N SER A 81 14.80 -4.24 7.33
CA SER A 81 14.94 -5.17 8.45
C SER A 81 16.38 -5.72 8.59
N GLU A 82 17.17 -5.77 7.52
CA GLU A 82 18.59 -6.19 7.56
C GLU A 82 19.44 -5.23 8.40
N ASP A 83 19.19 -3.93 8.30
CA ASP A 83 20.01 -2.90 8.95
C ASP A 83 19.84 -2.86 10.48
N GLN A 84 18.79 -3.52 11.00
CA GLN A 84 18.58 -3.67 12.46
C GLN A 84 19.50 -4.74 13.09
N GLY A 85 20.25 -5.50 12.29
CA GLY A 85 21.21 -6.51 12.75
C GLY A 85 22.68 -6.11 12.69
N ARG A 86 23.03 -4.89 12.26
CA ARG A 86 24.42 -4.45 12.04
C ARG A 86 24.99 -3.48 13.07
N SER A 87 24.27 -3.20 14.16
CA SER A 87 24.84 -2.56 15.34
C SER A 87 25.47 -3.60 16.26
N ALA A 88 26.70 -4.02 15.93
CA ALA A 88 27.64 -4.68 16.84
C ALA A 88 29.03 -4.07 16.66
#